data_AF-A0A1S1BKP4-F1
#
_entry.id   AF-A0A1S1BKP4-F1
#
_cell.length_a   1.000
_cell.length_b   1.000
_cell.length_c   1.000
_cell.angle_alpha   90.00
_cell.angle_beta   90.00
_cell.angle_gamma   90.00
#
_symmetry.space_group_name_H-M   'P 1'
#
loop_
_entity.id
_entity.type
_entity.pdbx_description
1 polymer ?
#
loop_
_entity_poly.entity_id
_entity_poly.type
_entity_poly.pdbx_seq_one_letter_code
_entity_poly.pdbx_strand_id
1 'polypeptide(L)'
;MSTTTAQPKSQSRFKEAWEDPSLHLQRVLGMVLLICQGGITVTGSLVRVTGSGLGCDTWPLCHEGSLVPVAGAAPWIHQTIEFGNRLLAFVVAAAAVLVLIAVYKAKRSDAIKTMAWVSFLGVVVQAVIGGISVRLDLQWWSVAVHFLPSMLLVWVAAVLYMRIAETDAADPTRRFPAHAQTWTVIAAVALCFVLVTGTMVTGSGPHSGDSGVGMEGRLDLDTRMLAYVHAICMYVYLIATFVVAFILRRSDAPADAKRTVWVLIALIFVQWAIGVIQFRMGVPRWTIPVHIGMSSTVVAFSAFLFAHGKRRLPTLV
;
A
#
# COMPACT_ATOMS: atom_id res chain seq x y z
N MET A 1 40.36 -25.41 -34.62
CA MET A 1 38.99 -25.27 -34.10
C MET A 1 39.04 -24.34 -32.90
N SER A 2 38.62 -23.09 -33.06
CA SER A 2 38.34 -22.18 -31.94
C SER A 2 36.90 -21.74 -32.08
N THR A 3 36.02 -22.41 -31.34
CA THR A 3 34.64 -22.02 -31.16
C THR A 3 34.59 -20.79 -30.26
N THR A 4 34.53 -19.61 -30.88
CA THR A 4 34.19 -18.37 -30.17
C THR A 4 32.72 -18.43 -29.82
N THR A 5 32.40 -18.84 -28.60
CA THR A 5 31.06 -18.77 -28.03
C THR A 5 30.67 -17.31 -27.86
N ALA A 6 29.86 -16.77 -28.78
CA ALA A 6 29.24 -15.48 -28.62
C ALA A 6 28.33 -15.51 -27.38
N GLN A 7 28.74 -14.87 -26.29
CA GLN A 7 27.81 -14.62 -25.18
C GLN A 7 26.64 -13.77 -25.69
N PRO A 8 25.39 -14.13 -25.39
CA PRO A 8 24.23 -13.40 -25.88
C PRO A 8 24.25 -11.98 -25.28
N LYS A 9 24.28 -10.95 -26.16
CA LYS A 9 24.30 -9.51 -25.82
C LYS A 9 23.28 -9.07 -24.73
N SER A 10 22.24 -9.85 -24.45
CA SER A 10 21.27 -9.53 -23.39
C SER A 10 21.78 -9.85 -21.99
N GLN A 11 22.61 -10.90 -21.82
CA GLN A 11 23.17 -11.26 -20.51
C GLN A 11 24.20 -10.23 -20.01
N SER A 12 24.99 -9.63 -20.92
CA SER A 12 25.95 -8.58 -20.55
C SER A 12 25.22 -7.30 -20.08
N ARG A 13 24.21 -6.85 -20.82
CA ARG A 13 23.42 -5.65 -20.49
C ARG A 13 22.68 -5.77 -19.16
N PHE A 14 22.15 -6.96 -18.83
CA PHE A 14 21.51 -7.19 -17.54
C PHE A 14 22.52 -7.14 -16.40
N LYS A 15 23.69 -7.78 -16.57
CA LYS A 15 24.74 -7.77 -15.56
C LYS A 15 25.26 -6.36 -15.29
N GLU A 16 25.55 -5.60 -16.36
CA GLU A 16 25.97 -4.19 -16.30
C GLU A 16 24.93 -3.32 -15.57
N ALA A 17 23.64 -3.48 -15.87
CA ALA A 17 22.56 -2.71 -15.24
C ALA A 17 22.46 -2.94 -13.71
N TRP A 18 22.95 -4.07 -13.22
CA TRP A 18 22.98 -4.39 -11.79
C TRP A 18 24.35 -4.18 -11.15
N GLU A 19 25.40 -3.81 -11.87
CA GLU A 19 26.69 -3.44 -11.25
C GLU A 19 26.66 -2.00 -10.75
N ASP A 20 26.05 -1.10 -11.53
CA ASP A 20 25.75 0.28 -11.13
C ASP A 20 24.31 0.64 -11.52
N PRO A 21 23.32 0.35 -10.65
CA PRO A 21 21.91 0.57 -10.96
C PRO A 21 21.60 2.05 -11.24
N SER A 22 21.30 2.36 -12.50
CA SER A 22 20.88 3.71 -12.89
C SER A 22 19.71 4.21 -12.05
N LEU A 23 19.60 5.54 -11.89
CA LEU A 23 18.47 6.16 -11.20
C LEU A 23 17.12 5.73 -11.81
N HIS A 24 17.05 5.63 -13.14
CA HIS A 24 15.84 5.19 -13.83
C HIS A 24 15.43 3.78 -13.36
N LEU A 25 16.36 2.83 -13.31
CA LEU A 25 16.09 1.48 -12.81
C LEU A 25 15.61 1.50 -11.36
N GLN A 26 16.30 2.24 -10.48
CA GLN A 26 15.88 2.37 -9.07
C GLN A 26 14.46 2.92 -8.94
N ARG A 27 14.10 3.94 -9.74
CA ARG A 27 12.76 4.54 -9.75
C ARG A 27 11.70 3.57 -10.29
N VAL A 28 12.01 2.81 -11.34
CA VAL A 28 11.11 1.78 -11.87
C VAL A 28 10.85 0.72 -10.81
N LEU A 29 11.89 0.19 -10.17
CA LEU A 29 11.73 -0.80 -9.09
C LEU A 29 10.92 -0.24 -7.92
N GLY A 30 11.18 1.00 -7.50
CA GLY A 30 10.39 1.66 -6.45
C GLY A 30 8.92 1.86 -6.84
N MET A 31 8.63 2.19 -8.10
CA MET A 31 7.26 2.29 -8.61
C MET A 31 6.56 0.93 -8.66
N VAL A 32 7.27 -0.12 -9.13
CA VAL A 32 6.75 -1.48 -9.13
C VAL A 32 6.41 -1.91 -7.71
N LEU A 33 7.31 -1.68 -6.74
CA LEU A 33 7.05 -1.96 -5.33
C LEU A 33 5.80 -1.24 -4.83
N LEU A 34 5.66 0.06 -5.11
CA LEU A 34 4.48 0.84 -4.71
C LEU A 34 3.18 0.28 -5.32
N ILE A 35 3.19 -0.04 -6.62
CA ILE A 35 2.04 -0.63 -7.31
C ILE A 35 1.70 -1.99 -6.70
N CYS A 36 2.70 -2.85 -6.43
CA CYS A 36 2.48 -4.14 -5.81
C CYS A 36 1.93 -4.02 -4.37
N GLN A 37 2.41 -3.05 -3.58
CA GLN A 37 1.88 -2.78 -2.22
C GLN A 37 0.42 -2.30 -2.26
N GLY A 38 0.04 -1.49 -3.24
CA GLY A 38 -1.38 -1.15 -3.46
C GLY A 38 -2.18 -2.36 -3.94
N GLY A 39 -1.66 -3.08 -4.94
CA GLY A 39 -2.30 -4.22 -5.58
C GLY A 39 -2.60 -5.37 -4.63
N ILE A 40 -1.69 -5.69 -3.70
CA ILE A 40 -1.91 -6.77 -2.72
C ILE A 40 -3.09 -6.49 -1.79
N THR A 41 -3.38 -5.22 -1.51
CA THR A 41 -4.55 -4.86 -0.70
C THR A 41 -5.85 -5.08 -1.46
N VAL A 42 -5.83 -4.89 -2.79
CA VAL A 42 -6.97 -5.18 -3.68
C VAL A 42 -7.19 -6.69 -3.77
N THR A 43 -6.14 -7.48 -4.03
CA THR A 43 -6.27 -8.95 -4.08
C THR A 43 -6.68 -9.52 -2.73
N GLY A 44 -6.13 -9.04 -1.62
CA GLY A 44 -6.55 -9.44 -0.27
C GLY A 44 -8.03 -9.09 0.01
N SER A 45 -8.50 -7.95 -0.49
CA SER A 45 -9.93 -7.63 -0.40
C SER A 45 -10.82 -8.56 -1.22
N LEU A 46 -10.35 -9.00 -2.40
CA LEU A 46 -11.04 -10.00 -3.23
C LEU A 46 -11.13 -11.34 -2.52
N VAL A 47 -10.02 -11.80 -1.93
CA VAL A 47 -9.99 -13.01 -1.08
C VAL A 47 -11.11 -12.94 -0.04
N ARG A 48 -11.19 -11.84 0.71
CA ARG A 48 -12.22 -11.69 1.74
C ARG A 48 -13.64 -11.69 1.18
N VAL A 49 -13.95 -10.83 0.21
CA VAL A 49 -15.34 -10.66 -0.26
C VAL A 49 -15.86 -11.85 -1.04
N THR A 50 -14.96 -12.69 -1.56
CA THR A 50 -15.31 -13.96 -2.21
C THR A 50 -15.38 -15.13 -1.23
N GLY A 51 -15.02 -14.94 0.05
CA GLY A 51 -14.99 -16.04 1.01
C GLY A 51 -13.83 -17.01 0.80
N SER A 52 -12.78 -16.58 0.11
CA SER A 52 -11.69 -17.45 -0.32
C SER A 52 -10.56 -17.55 0.70
N GLY A 53 -10.61 -16.83 1.83
CA GLY A 53 -9.45 -16.70 2.72
C GLY A 53 -8.97 -18.01 3.37
N LEU A 54 -9.83 -19.02 3.46
CA LEU A 54 -9.48 -20.38 3.88
C LEU A 54 -9.34 -21.35 2.68
N GLY A 55 -9.23 -20.83 1.45
CA GLY A 55 -8.89 -21.61 0.27
C GLY A 55 -7.50 -22.24 0.36
N CYS A 56 -6.61 -21.67 1.17
CA CYS A 56 -5.42 -22.32 1.72
C CYS A 56 -5.54 -22.25 3.24
N ASP A 57 -5.93 -23.35 3.88
CA ASP A 57 -6.30 -23.43 5.31
C ASP A 57 -5.10 -23.50 6.26
N THR A 58 -3.89 -23.69 5.72
CA THR A 58 -2.66 -23.70 6.51
C THR A 58 -1.74 -22.52 6.17
N TRP A 59 -0.72 -22.31 7.02
CA TRP A 59 0.38 -21.38 6.77
C TRP A 59 1.64 -21.87 7.53
N PRO A 60 2.84 -21.92 6.91
CA PRO A 60 3.24 -21.31 5.62
C PRO A 60 2.91 -22.13 4.36
N LEU A 61 2.50 -23.39 4.53
CA LEU A 61 1.98 -24.22 3.43
C LEU A 61 0.61 -23.71 2.97
N CYS A 62 0.13 -24.13 1.79
CA CYS A 62 -1.26 -23.86 1.39
C CYS A 62 -2.19 -24.87 2.07
N HIS A 63 -1.86 -26.15 1.94
CA HIS A 63 -2.51 -27.27 2.64
C HIS A 63 -1.45 -28.11 3.35
N GLU A 64 -1.89 -29.00 4.24
CA GLU A 64 -0.98 -29.92 4.91
C GLU A 64 -0.10 -30.68 3.88
N GLY A 65 1.22 -30.61 4.07
CA GLY A 65 2.19 -31.23 3.15
C GLY A 65 2.36 -30.56 1.79
N SER A 66 1.67 -29.47 1.46
CA SER A 66 1.74 -28.83 0.13
C SER A 66 1.85 -27.30 0.18
N LEU A 67 2.88 -26.75 -0.48
CA LEU A 67 3.02 -25.30 -0.70
C LEU A 67 2.03 -24.73 -1.72
N VAL A 68 1.37 -25.58 -2.50
CA VAL A 68 0.47 -25.21 -3.60
C VAL A 68 -0.94 -25.80 -3.40
N PRO A 69 -1.97 -25.26 -4.07
CA PRO A 69 -3.32 -25.83 -4.09
C PRO A 69 -3.33 -27.33 -4.39
N VAL A 70 -4.19 -28.08 -3.69
CA VAL A 70 -4.35 -29.52 -3.87
C VAL A 70 -5.74 -29.79 -4.43
N ALA A 71 -5.81 -30.56 -5.51
CA ALA A 71 -7.07 -30.90 -6.15
C ALA A 71 -8.00 -31.61 -5.14
N GLY A 72 -9.23 -31.09 -4.97
CA GLY A 72 -10.22 -31.65 -4.05
C GLY A 72 -10.14 -31.18 -2.59
N ALA A 73 -9.10 -30.44 -2.18
CA ALA A 73 -8.97 -29.95 -0.80
C ALA A 73 -10.00 -28.86 -0.44
N ALA A 74 -10.30 -27.97 -1.39
CA ALA A 74 -11.35 -26.94 -1.30
C ALA A 74 -11.88 -26.62 -2.72
N PRO A 75 -12.99 -25.87 -2.88
CA PRO A 75 -13.44 -25.46 -4.21
C PRO A 75 -12.33 -24.71 -4.96
N TRP A 76 -12.05 -25.12 -6.21
CA TRP A 76 -10.89 -24.68 -6.98
C TRP A 76 -10.77 -23.16 -7.09
N ILE A 77 -11.90 -22.45 -7.17
CA ILE A 77 -11.93 -21.00 -7.29
C ILE A 77 -11.43 -20.31 -6.01
N HIS A 78 -11.78 -20.82 -4.83
CA HIS A 78 -11.31 -20.26 -3.55
C HIS A 78 -9.81 -20.50 -3.37
N GLN A 79 -9.33 -21.71 -3.68
CA GLN A 79 -7.89 -22.01 -3.67
C GLN A 79 -7.13 -21.08 -4.61
N THR A 80 -7.64 -20.86 -5.82
CA THR A 80 -7.00 -20.01 -6.83
C THR A 80 -6.91 -18.55 -6.39
N ILE A 81 -7.99 -18.02 -5.81
CA ILE A 81 -8.04 -16.62 -5.36
C ILE A 81 -7.07 -16.38 -4.20
N GLU A 82 -7.08 -17.24 -3.19
CA GLU A 82 -6.19 -17.11 -2.02
C GLU A 82 -4.73 -17.38 -2.38
N PHE A 83 -4.46 -18.45 -3.14
CA PHE A 83 -3.10 -18.73 -3.59
C PHE A 83 -2.56 -17.63 -4.52
N GLY A 84 -3.41 -17.02 -5.36
CA GLY A 84 -3.05 -15.87 -6.18
C GLY A 84 -2.62 -14.66 -5.34
N ASN A 85 -3.31 -14.39 -4.23
CA ASN A 85 -2.91 -13.35 -3.27
C ASN A 85 -1.57 -13.69 -2.59
N ARG A 86 -1.36 -14.96 -2.18
CA ARG A 86 -0.07 -15.44 -1.64
C ARG A 86 1.07 -15.30 -2.65
N LEU A 87 0.81 -15.59 -3.93
CA LEU A 87 1.78 -15.42 -5.01
C LEU A 87 2.18 -13.94 -5.17
N LEU A 88 1.22 -13.02 -5.12
CA LEU A 88 1.50 -11.58 -5.16
C LEU A 88 2.32 -11.13 -3.93
N ALA A 89 2.14 -11.73 -2.76
CA ALA A 89 3.00 -11.46 -1.60
C ALA A 89 4.48 -11.79 -1.87
N PHE A 90 4.77 -12.89 -2.56
CA PHE A 90 6.14 -13.20 -2.99
C PHE A 90 6.67 -12.19 -4.02
N VAL A 91 5.83 -11.70 -4.93
CA VAL A 91 6.21 -10.64 -5.88
C VAL A 91 6.51 -9.33 -5.15
N VAL A 92 5.71 -8.95 -4.14
CA VAL A 92 5.97 -7.78 -3.29
C VAL A 92 7.31 -7.94 -2.55
N ALA A 93 7.57 -9.11 -1.98
CA ALA A 93 8.83 -9.39 -1.29
C ALA A 93 10.03 -9.32 -2.25
N ALA A 94 9.91 -9.92 -3.44
CA ALA A 94 10.94 -9.83 -4.48
C ALA A 94 11.19 -8.37 -4.90
N ALA A 95 10.14 -7.58 -5.14
CA ALA A 95 10.28 -6.16 -5.46
C ALA A 95 10.99 -5.37 -4.34
N ALA A 96 10.67 -5.64 -3.07
CA ALA A 96 11.32 -5.01 -1.93
C ALA A 96 12.82 -5.39 -1.84
N VAL A 97 13.17 -6.65 -2.06
CA VAL A 97 14.56 -7.12 -2.12
C VAL A 97 15.30 -6.48 -3.28
N LEU A 98 14.69 -6.40 -4.47
CA LEU A 98 15.30 -5.78 -5.64
C LEU A 98 15.58 -4.28 -5.43
N VAL A 99 14.65 -3.56 -4.79
CA VAL A 99 14.89 -2.16 -4.39
C VAL A 99 16.04 -2.08 -3.39
N LEU A 100 16.08 -2.95 -2.38
CA LEU A 100 17.15 -2.99 -1.38
C LEU A 100 18.52 -3.24 -2.03
N ILE A 101 18.63 -4.23 -2.91
CA ILE A 101 19.86 -4.51 -3.67
C ILE A 101 20.24 -3.28 -4.51
N ALA A 102 19.29 -2.68 -5.22
CA ALA A 102 19.56 -1.56 -6.11
C ALA A 102 20.11 -0.34 -5.35
N VAL A 103 19.53 0.02 -4.20
CA VAL A 103 20.00 1.18 -3.41
C VAL A 103 21.36 0.94 -2.74
N TYR A 104 21.67 -0.31 -2.37
CA TYR A 104 22.99 -0.66 -1.82
C TYR A 104 24.07 -0.62 -2.89
N LYS A 105 23.81 -1.19 -4.06
CA LYS A 105 24.76 -1.19 -5.17
C LYS A 105 25.02 0.21 -5.74
N ALA A 106 23.99 1.03 -5.82
CA ALA A 106 24.10 2.44 -6.16
C ALA A 106 24.66 3.32 -5.02
N LYS A 107 25.13 2.71 -3.91
CA LYS A 107 25.76 3.37 -2.76
C LYS A 107 24.95 4.56 -2.21
N ARG A 108 23.62 4.41 -2.18
CA ARG A 108 22.72 5.48 -1.74
C ARG A 108 22.93 5.86 -0.28
N SER A 109 22.46 7.03 0.11
CA SER A 109 22.51 7.48 1.51
C SER A 109 21.82 6.51 2.48
N ASP A 110 22.28 6.49 3.72
CA ASP A 110 21.74 5.59 4.75
C ASP A 110 20.27 5.84 5.03
N ALA A 111 19.78 7.07 4.88
CA ALA A 111 18.34 7.39 4.98
C ALA A 111 17.49 6.61 3.95
N ILE A 112 17.98 6.47 2.71
CA ILE A 112 17.28 5.69 1.66
C ILE A 112 17.40 4.19 1.96
N LYS A 113 18.58 3.72 2.38
CA LYS A 113 18.78 2.32 2.78
C LYS A 113 17.88 1.93 3.95
N THR A 114 17.76 2.78 4.98
CA THR A 114 16.86 2.56 6.12
C THR A 114 15.41 2.45 5.65
N MET A 115 14.95 3.33 4.75
CA MET A 115 13.58 3.24 4.20
C MET A 115 13.36 1.95 3.39
N ALA A 116 14.36 1.51 2.62
CA ALA A 116 14.31 0.23 1.90
C ALA A 116 14.24 -0.96 2.89
N TRP A 117 15.02 -0.92 3.98
CA TRP A 117 14.94 -1.92 5.05
C TRP A 117 13.60 -1.91 5.78
N VAL A 118 13.07 -0.75 6.12
CA VAL A 118 11.73 -0.62 6.73
C VAL A 118 10.67 -1.22 5.82
N SER A 119 10.75 -0.97 4.51
CA SER A 119 9.84 -1.58 3.54
C SER A 119 10.00 -3.10 3.49
N PHE A 120 11.23 -3.62 3.41
CA PHE A 120 11.48 -5.06 3.34
C PHE A 120 11.06 -5.80 4.61
N LEU A 121 11.52 -5.34 5.78
CA LEU A 121 11.17 -5.94 7.07
C LEU A 121 9.66 -5.84 7.32
N GLY A 122 9.03 -4.73 6.94
CA GLY A 122 7.59 -4.59 7.06
C GLY A 122 6.81 -5.58 6.19
N VAL A 123 7.30 -5.93 4.99
CA VAL A 123 6.72 -7.02 4.17
C VAL A 123 6.84 -8.37 4.88
N VAL A 124 7.98 -8.67 5.51
CA VAL A 124 8.17 -9.90 6.29
C VAL A 124 7.19 -9.94 7.47
N VAL A 125 7.08 -8.86 8.23
CA VAL A 125 6.12 -8.75 9.34
C VAL A 125 4.68 -8.92 8.85
N GLN A 126 4.33 -8.35 7.70
CA GLN A 126 3.01 -8.50 7.09
C GLN A 126 2.70 -9.93 6.69
N ALA A 127 3.67 -10.68 6.14
CA ALA A 127 3.49 -12.09 5.83
C ALA A 127 3.19 -12.91 7.11
N VAL A 128 3.87 -12.60 8.21
CA VAL A 128 3.61 -13.23 9.52
C VAL A 128 2.22 -12.88 10.05
N ILE A 129 1.84 -11.59 10.01
CA ILE A 129 0.50 -11.16 10.45
C ILE A 129 -0.60 -11.83 9.61
N GLY A 130 -0.41 -11.93 8.29
CA GLY A 130 -1.34 -12.62 7.40
C GLY A 130 -1.46 -14.11 7.74
N GLY A 131 -0.34 -14.79 7.97
CA GLY A 131 -0.32 -16.19 8.41
C GLY A 131 -1.00 -16.40 9.78
N ILE A 132 -0.82 -15.47 10.72
CA ILE A 132 -1.55 -15.47 12.00
C ILE A 132 -3.05 -15.30 11.75
N SER A 133 -3.46 -14.43 10.83
CA SER A 133 -4.87 -14.22 10.49
C SER A 133 -5.55 -15.50 10.01
N VAL A 134 -4.87 -16.34 9.22
CA VAL A 134 -5.37 -17.65 8.78
C VAL A 134 -5.59 -18.59 9.97
N ARG A 135 -4.65 -18.65 10.91
CA ARG A 135 -4.76 -19.48 12.12
C ARG A 135 -5.81 -19.00 13.13
N LEU A 136 -6.29 -17.78 12.94
CA LEU A 136 -7.37 -17.18 13.72
C LEU A 136 -8.69 -17.20 12.94
N ASP A 137 -8.82 -18.06 11.92
CA ASP A 137 -10.03 -18.20 11.11
C ASP A 137 -10.57 -16.86 10.58
N LEU A 138 -9.66 -15.93 10.29
CA LEU A 138 -9.95 -14.62 9.71
C LEU A 138 -10.94 -13.77 10.55
N GLN A 139 -10.85 -13.84 11.89
CA GLN A 139 -11.58 -12.91 12.77
C GLN A 139 -11.43 -11.45 12.30
N TRP A 140 -12.49 -10.65 12.39
CA TRP A 140 -12.51 -9.29 11.82
C TRP A 140 -11.35 -8.40 12.28
N TRP A 141 -10.93 -8.55 13.54
CA TRP A 141 -9.86 -7.75 14.12
C TRP A 141 -8.49 -8.21 13.61
N SER A 142 -8.30 -9.50 13.33
CA SER A 142 -7.04 -10.02 12.78
C SER A 142 -6.87 -9.56 11.33
N VAL A 143 -7.96 -9.58 10.55
CA VAL A 143 -8.01 -9.02 9.19
C VAL A 143 -7.74 -7.50 9.19
N ALA A 144 -8.29 -6.76 10.16
CA ALA A 144 -8.03 -5.33 10.32
C ALA A 144 -6.55 -5.04 10.67
N VAL A 145 -5.97 -5.80 11.61
CA VAL A 145 -4.55 -5.72 11.99
C VAL A 145 -3.63 -6.16 10.84
N HIS A 146 -4.10 -7.01 9.93
CA HIS A 146 -3.38 -7.31 8.70
C HIS A 146 -3.43 -6.15 7.71
N PHE A 147 -4.60 -5.55 7.47
CA PHE A 147 -4.80 -4.47 6.48
C PHE A 147 -4.12 -3.14 6.84
N LEU A 148 -4.20 -2.70 8.10
CA LEU A 148 -3.71 -1.37 8.51
C LEU A 148 -2.20 -1.19 8.27
N PRO A 149 -1.32 -2.15 8.61
CA PRO A 149 0.10 -2.02 8.28
C PRO A 149 0.37 -2.17 6.78
N SER A 150 -0.48 -2.83 5.98
CA SER A 150 -0.35 -2.79 4.51
C SER A 150 -0.52 -1.36 3.98
N MET A 151 -1.47 -0.58 4.51
CA MET A 151 -1.61 0.84 4.16
C MET A 151 -0.38 1.67 4.57
N LEU A 152 0.20 1.36 5.73
CA LEU A 152 1.47 1.97 6.14
C LEU A 152 2.61 1.62 5.17
N LEU A 153 2.66 0.39 4.66
CA LEU A 153 3.65 -0.01 3.66
C LEU A 153 3.45 0.68 2.32
N VAL A 154 2.21 0.93 1.90
CA VAL A 154 1.92 1.78 0.72
C VAL A 154 2.50 3.18 0.94
N TRP A 155 2.29 3.77 2.13
CA TRP A 155 2.88 5.06 2.48
C TRP A 155 4.42 5.04 2.44
N VAL A 156 5.04 4.04 3.06
CA VAL A 156 6.51 3.87 3.08
C VAL A 156 7.06 3.72 1.67
N ALA A 157 6.45 2.89 0.82
CA ALA A 157 6.85 2.71 -0.57
C ALA A 157 6.72 4.00 -1.39
N ALA A 158 5.65 4.77 -1.17
CA ALA A 158 5.45 6.06 -1.83
C ALA A 158 6.49 7.11 -1.41
N VAL A 159 6.81 7.21 -0.11
CA VAL A 159 7.90 8.08 0.37
C VAL A 159 9.24 7.60 -0.19
N LEU A 160 9.55 6.31 -0.15
CA LEU A 160 10.78 5.75 -0.69
C LEU A 160 10.95 6.06 -2.19
N TYR A 161 9.91 5.84 -3.00
CA TYR A 161 9.90 6.21 -4.41
C TYR A 161 10.23 7.69 -4.64
N MET A 162 9.68 8.56 -3.79
CA MET A 162 9.97 9.98 -3.82
C MET A 162 11.42 10.29 -3.42
N ARG A 163 11.96 9.65 -2.37
CA ARG A 163 13.34 9.87 -1.90
C ARG A 163 14.40 9.35 -2.86
N ILE A 164 14.13 8.29 -3.61
CA ILE A 164 15.04 7.77 -4.64
C ILE A 164 15.36 8.84 -5.69
N ALA A 165 14.45 9.78 -5.97
CA ALA A 165 14.66 10.87 -6.93
C ALA A 165 15.72 11.91 -6.50
N GLU A 166 16.06 11.93 -5.22
CA GLU A 166 16.84 13.00 -4.61
C GLU A 166 18.35 12.75 -4.78
N THR A 167 19.16 13.80 -4.73
CA THR A 167 20.62 13.64 -4.64
C THR A 167 21.04 13.34 -3.21
N ASP A 168 22.05 12.48 -3.04
CA ASP A 168 22.64 12.22 -1.72
C ASP A 168 23.65 13.30 -1.31
N ALA A 169 24.12 14.13 -2.26
CA ALA A 169 25.17 15.13 -2.05
C ALA A 169 24.67 16.46 -1.45
N ALA A 170 23.36 16.66 -1.36
CA ALA A 170 22.78 17.92 -0.90
C ALA A 170 22.00 17.77 0.40
N ASP A 171 21.92 18.86 1.16
CA ASP A 171 21.16 18.91 2.40
C ASP A 171 19.65 18.99 2.17
N PRO A 172 18.83 18.46 3.11
CA PRO A 172 17.38 18.58 3.02
C PRO A 172 16.94 20.05 3.13
N THR A 173 16.35 20.57 2.06
CA THR A 173 15.75 21.89 2.01
C THR A 173 14.24 21.80 2.23
N ARG A 174 13.68 22.78 2.95
CA ARG A 174 12.24 22.89 3.14
C ARG A 174 11.64 23.58 1.91
N ARG A 175 10.64 22.97 1.26
CA ARG A 175 10.05 23.48 0.01
C ARG A 175 8.76 24.29 0.19
N PHE A 176 8.15 24.25 1.37
CA PHE A 176 6.98 25.08 1.70
C PHE A 176 6.97 25.43 3.20
N PRO A 177 6.18 26.43 3.65
CA PRO A 177 6.22 26.94 5.02
C PRO A 177 6.02 25.87 6.10
N ALA A 178 6.57 26.10 7.30
CA ALA A 178 6.51 25.12 8.39
C ALA A 178 5.09 24.76 8.83
N HIS A 179 4.19 25.74 8.85
CA HIS A 179 2.79 25.52 9.18
C HIS A 179 2.06 24.68 8.11
N ALA A 180 2.44 24.79 6.82
CA ALA A 180 1.92 23.87 5.80
C ALA A 180 2.30 22.42 6.13
N GLN A 181 3.57 22.17 6.51
CA GLN A 181 4.04 20.84 6.91
C GLN A 181 3.28 20.28 8.12
N THR A 182 3.02 21.12 9.12
CA THR A 182 2.23 20.74 10.29
C THR A 182 0.84 20.30 9.87
N TRP A 183 0.17 21.05 8.99
CA TRP A 183 -1.14 20.67 8.46
C TRP A 183 -1.10 19.40 7.61
N THR A 184 -0.01 19.14 6.86
CA THR A 184 0.16 17.86 6.15
C THR A 184 0.26 16.68 7.12
N VAL A 185 0.92 16.86 8.27
CA VAL A 185 0.99 15.84 9.33
C VAL A 185 -0.38 15.66 10.00
N ILE A 186 -1.10 16.74 10.30
CA ILE A 186 -2.47 16.68 10.83
C ILE A 186 -3.38 15.91 9.86
N ALA A 187 -3.31 16.19 8.56
CA ALA A 187 -4.06 15.47 7.54
C ALA A 187 -3.68 13.98 7.50
N ALA A 188 -2.39 13.63 7.60
CA ALA A 188 -1.96 12.23 7.67
C ALA A 188 -2.48 11.51 8.92
N VAL A 189 -2.50 12.17 10.07
CA VAL A 189 -3.08 11.65 11.31
C VAL A 189 -4.60 11.45 11.15
N ALA A 190 -5.30 12.41 10.56
CA ALA A 190 -6.73 12.27 10.25
C ALA A 190 -7.00 11.09 9.31
N LEU A 191 -6.15 10.87 8.30
CA LEU A 191 -6.22 9.70 7.43
C LEU A 191 -6.05 8.38 8.20
N CYS A 192 -5.19 8.32 9.23
CA CYS A 192 -5.09 7.13 10.09
C CYS A 192 -6.44 6.81 10.76
N PHE A 193 -7.15 7.83 11.28
CA PHE A 193 -8.49 7.63 11.84
C PHE A 193 -9.51 7.17 10.77
N VAL A 194 -9.42 7.69 9.55
CA VAL A 194 -10.25 7.21 8.41
C VAL A 194 -9.99 5.72 8.15
N LEU A 195 -8.73 5.29 8.10
CA LEU A 195 -8.38 3.89 7.85
C LEU A 195 -8.87 2.97 8.97
N VAL A 196 -8.65 3.34 10.24
CA VAL A 196 -9.11 2.57 11.41
C VAL A 196 -10.63 2.48 11.45
N THR A 197 -11.34 3.59 11.29
CA THR A 197 -12.81 3.56 11.27
C THR A 197 -13.34 2.79 10.07
N GLY A 198 -12.65 2.81 8.92
CA GLY A 198 -13.00 2.01 7.75
C GLY A 198 -12.88 0.50 7.98
N THR A 199 -11.85 0.04 8.70
CA THR A 199 -11.76 -1.37 9.09
C THR A 199 -12.84 -1.76 10.09
N MET A 200 -13.23 -0.87 11.01
CA MET A 200 -14.36 -1.10 11.93
C MET A 200 -15.71 -1.18 11.21
N VAL A 201 -15.97 -0.30 10.24
CA VAL A 201 -17.17 -0.38 9.37
C VAL A 201 -17.21 -1.73 8.68
N THR A 202 -16.06 -2.19 8.17
CA THR A 202 -16.05 -3.50 7.53
C THR A 202 -16.23 -4.64 8.53
N GLY A 203 -15.56 -4.57 9.69
CA GLY A 203 -15.61 -5.58 10.73
C GLY A 203 -16.99 -5.73 11.38
N SER A 204 -17.82 -4.69 11.36
CA SER A 204 -19.22 -4.74 11.81
C SER A 204 -20.22 -5.10 10.70
N GLY A 205 -19.81 -4.97 9.44
CA GLY A 205 -20.65 -5.20 8.26
C GLY A 205 -20.70 -6.66 7.81
N PRO A 206 -21.38 -6.94 6.68
CA PRO A 206 -21.65 -8.31 6.22
C PRO A 206 -20.44 -9.06 5.65
N HIS A 207 -19.29 -8.40 5.49
CA HIS A 207 -18.06 -8.97 4.92
C HIS A 207 -16.88 -8.77 5.87
N SER A 208 -17.08 -9.09 7.16
CA SER A 208 -16.16 -8.79 8.26
C SER A 208 -14.95 -9.72 8.34
N GLY A 209 -15.08 -10.96 7.87
CA GLY A 209 -14.07 -12.01 7.94
C GLY A 209 -14.33 -13.11 6.91
N ASP A 210 -14.16 -14.38 7.29
CA ASP A 210 -14.53 -15.50 6.43
C ASP A 210 -16.04 -15.54 6.15
N SER A 211 -16.40 -15.94 4.93
CA SER A 211 -17.78 -15.92 4.45
C SER A 211 -18.68 -16.97 5.11
N GLY A 212 -18.12 -17.98 5.79
CA GLY A 212 -18.86 -19.05 6.45
C GLY A 212 -19.47 -18.69 7.80
N VAL A 213 -18.97 -17.64 8.47
CA VAL A 213 -19.31 -17.34 9.89
C VAL A 213 -20.53 -16.42 10.04
N GLY A 214 -21.07 -15.89 8.94
CA GLY A 214 -22.26 -15.05 8.97
C GLY A 214 -22.06 -13.80 9.85
N MET A 215 -23.10 -13.43 10.61
CA MET A 215 -23.06 -12.25 11.50
C MET A 215 -22.44 -12.56 12.87
N GLU A 216 -22.04 -13.80 13.13
CA GLU A 216 -21.45 -14.25 14.38
C GLU A 216 -19.94 -13.96 14.38
N GLY A 217 -19.39 -13.49 15.51
CA GLY A 217 -17.97 -13.14 15.60
C GLY A 217 -17.57 -11.80 14.96
N ARG A 218 -18.50 -11.01 14.41
CA ARG A 218 -18.23 -9.65 13.91
C ARG A 218 -18.05 -8.63 15.05
N LEU A 219 -17.61 -7.42 14.73
CA LEU A 219 -17.63 -6.31 15.66
C LEU A 219 -19.09 -5.94 15.99
N ASP A 220 -19.50 -6.16 17.25
CA ASP A 220 -20.88 -5.93 17.72
C ASP A 220 -21.16 -4.44 17.99
N LEU A 221 -21.11 -3.66 16.91
CA LEU A 221 -21.48 -2.26 16.87
C LEU A 221 -22.38 -2.00 15.66
N ASP A 222 -23.23 -0.99 15.76
CA ASP A 222 -24.09 -0.61 14.63
C ASP A 222 -23.25 -0.12 13.44
N THR A 223 -23.31 -0.87 12.33
CA THR A 223 -22.56 -0.56 11.11
C THR A 223 -22.93 0.80 10.54
N ARG A 224 -24.19 1.22 10.68
CA ARG A 224 -24.65 2.52 10.19
C ARG A 224 -24.02 3.67 10.98
N MET A 225 -23.99 3.58 12.31
CA MET A 225 -23.31 4.53 13.18
C MET A 225 -21.81 4.59 12.86
N LEU A 226 -21.14 3.44 12.74
CA LEU A 226 -19.72 3.40 12.36
C LEU A 226 -19.46 4.03 10.99
N ALA A 227 -20.36 3.85 10.02
CA ALA A 227 -20.25 4.48 8.71
C ALA A 227 -20.36 6.01 8.80
N TYR A 228 -21.20 6.55 9.69
CA TYR A 228 -21.25 7.99 9.95
C TYR A 228 -19.98 8.50 10.63
N VAL A 229 -19.46 7.79 11.62
CA VAL A 229 -18.17 8.13 12.26
C VAL A 229 -17.04 8.14 11.24
N HIS A 230 -16.96 7.10 10.39
CA HIS A 230 -15.99 7.03 9.31
C HIS A 230 -16.11 8.21 8.33
N ALA A 231 -17.34 8.58 7.95
CA ALA A 231 -17.58 9.75 7.10
C ALA A 231 -17.13 11.06 7.76
N ILE A 232 -17.38 11.24 9.07
CA ILE A 232 -16.91 12.40 9.84
C ILE A 232 -15.38 12.47 9.83
N CYS A 233 -14.69 11.36 10.10
CA CYS A 233 -13.23 11.30 10.02
C CYS A 233 -12.73 11.70 8.62
N MET A 234 -13.42 11.26 7.57
CA MET A 234 -13.07 11.61 6.19
C MET A 234 -13.26 13.11 5.92
N TYR A 235 -14.33 13.74 6.41
CA TYR A 235 -14.51 15.18 6.27
C TYR A 235 -13.44 15.98 7.01
N VAL A 236 -13.04 15.55 8.21
CA VAL A 236 -11.92 16.17 8.95
C VAL A 236 -10.62 16.08 8.14
N TYR A 237 -10.33 14.91 7.56
CA TYR A 237 -9.17 14.71 6.69
C TYR A 237 -9.21 15.59 5.42
N LEU A 238 -10.38 15.69 4.77
CA LEU A 238 -10.59 16.55 3.61
C LEU A 238 -10.38 18.03 3.95
N ILE A 239 -10.95 18.52 5.06
CA ILE A 239 -10.77 19.90 5.53
C ILE A 239 -9.30 20.18 5.81
N ALA A 240 -8.59 19.29 6.52
CA ALA A 240 -7.16 19.47 6.78
C ALA A 240 -6.35 19.56 5.47
N THR A 241 -6.71 18.76 4.46
CA THR A 241 -6.05 18.79 3.14
C THR A 241 -6.37 20.06 2.36
N PHE A 242 -7.59 20.60 2.45
CA PHE A 242 -7.93 21.92 1.91
C PHE A 242 -7.15 23.04 2.59
N VAL A 243 -6.94 22.98 3.90
CA VAL A 243 -6.10 23.95 4.63
C VAL A 243 -4.67 23.92 4.09
N VAL A 244 -4.09 22.73 3.86
CA VAL A 244 -2.78 22.60 3.19
C VAL A 244 -2.82 23.25 1.81
N ALA A 245 -3.83 22.96 0.98
CA ALA A 245 -3.95 23.53 -0.36
C ALA A 245 -4.00 25.07 -0.35
N PHE A 246 -4.78 25.64 0.59
CA PHE A 246 -4.90 27.08 0.77
C PHE A 246 -3.55 27.71 1.15
N ILE A 247 -2.85 27.13 2.14
CA ILE A 247 -1.53 27.61 2.56
C ILE A 247 -0.53 27.54 1.40
N LEU A 248 -0.47 26.40 0.70
CA LEU A 248 0.45 26.23 -0.43
C LEU A 248 0.15 27.25 -1.52
N ARG A 249 -1.12 27.52 -1.84
CA ARG A 249 -1.52 28.53 -2.83
C ARG A 249 -1.09 29.95 -2.46
N ARG A 250 -1.07 30.28 -1.16
CA ARG A 250 -0.68 31.59 -0.62
C ARG A 250 0.83 31.76 -0.39
N SER A 251 1.63 30.74 -0.69
CA SER A 251 3.08 30.75 -0.48
C SER A 251 3.84 30.52 -1.79
N ASP A 252 5.16 30.75 -1.75
CA ASP A 252 6.10 30.43 -2.84
C ASP A 252 6.37 28.93 -2.98
N ALA A 253 5.45 28.08 -2.51
CA ALA A 253 5.53 26.65 -2.68
C ALA A 253 5.60 26.28 -4.18
N PRO A 254 6.39 25.25 -4.54
CA PRO A 254 6.63 24.88 -5.92
C PRO A 254 5.39 24.27 -6.58
N ALA A 255 5.34 24.35 -7.91
CA ALA A 255 4.18 23.97 -8.71
C ALA A 255 3.84 22.48 -8.59
N ASP A 256 4.85 21.61 -8.44
CA ASP A 256 4.66 20.17 -8.22
C ASP A 256 3.92 19.88 -6.91
N ALA A 257 4.31 20.51 -5.80
CA ALA A 257 3.62 20.36 -4.52
C ALA A 257 2.16 20.89 -4.59
N LYS A 258 1.95 22.04 -5.25
CA LYS A 258 0.62 22.62 -5.50
C LYS A 258 -0.24 21.68 -6.36
N ARG A 259 0.32 21.06 -7.39
CA ARG A 259 -0.40 20.08 -8.23
C ARG A 259 -0.76 18.83 -7.43
N THR A 260 0.17 18.29 -6.66
CA THR A 260 -0.04 17.08 -5.84
C THR A 260 -1.19 17.24 -4.86
N VAL A 261 -1.32 18.38 -4.17
CA VAL A 261 -2.44 18.59 -3.23
C VAL A 261 -3.80 18.67 -3.92
N TRP A 262 -3.89 19.31 -5.11
CA TRP A 262 -5.15 19.36 -5.85
C TRP A 262 -5.55 18.01 -6.44
N VAL A 263 -4.57 17.25 -6.93
CA VAL A 263 -4.82 15.86 -7.35
C VAL A 263 -5.31 15.05 -6.16
N LEU A 264 -4.64 15.15 -5.00
CA LEU A 264 -5.07 14.46 -3.78
C LEU A 264 -6.51 14.82 -3.41
N ILE A 265 -6.90 16.09 -3.42
CA ILE A 265 -8.28 16.51 -3.15
C ILE A 265 -9.26 15.83 -4.12
N ALA A 266 -8.97 15.83 -5.42
CA ALA A 266 -9.81 15.14 -6.41
C ALA A 266 -9.93 13.64 -6.12
N LEU A 267 -8.83 12.98 -5.75
CA LEU A 267 -8.83 11.56 -5.37
C LEU A 267 -9.65 11.30 -4.10
N ILE A 268 -9.62 12.20 -3.11
CA ILE A 268 -10.46 12.10 -1.91
C ILE A 268 -11.94 12.21 -2.28
N PHE A 269 -12.33 13.10 -3.20
CA PHE A 269 -13.70 13.19 -3.69
C PHE A 269 -14.14 11.90 -4.40
N VAL A 270 -13.29 11.31 -5.24
CA VAL A 270 -13.58 10.03 -5.89
C VAL A 270 -13.74 8.92 -4.84
N GLN A 271 -12.84 8.84 -3.86
CA GLN A 271 -12.92 7.87 -2.76
C GLN A 271 -14.21 8.03 -1.94
N TRP A 272 -14.57 9.27 -1.63
CA TRP A 272 -15.82 9.61 -0.95
C TRP A 272 -17.04 9.16 -1.76
N ALA A 273 -17.07 9.45 -3.06
CA ALA A 273 -18.18 9.06 -3.94
C ALA A 273 -18.33 7.53 -3.97
N ILE A 274 -17.22 6.79 -4.12
CA ILE A 274 -17.22 5.32 -4.05
C ILE A 274 -17.79 4.85 -2.71
N GLY A 275 -17.36 5.44 -1.59
CA GLY A 275 -17.84 5.08 -0.24
C GLY A 275 -19.33 5.34 -0.03
N VAL A 276 -19.83 6.50 -0.46
CA VAL A 276 -21.26 6.85 -0.39
C VAL A 276 -22.10 5.91 -1.24
N ILE A 277 -21.67 5.64 -2.48
CA ILE A 277 -22.34 4.71 -3.39
C ILE A 277 -22.37 3.30 -2.78
N GLN A 278 -21.23 2.82 -2.28
CA GLN A 278 -21.11 1.53 -1.59
C GLN A 278 -22.09 1.43 -0.40
N PHE A 279 -22.16 2.46 0.45
CA PHE A 279 -23.07 2.48 1.59
C PHE A 279 -24.55 2.46 1.16
N ARG A 280 -24.93 3.27 0.15
CA ARG A 280 -26.31 3.35 -0.34
C ARG A 280 -26.78 2.08 -1.02
N MET A 281 -25.89 1.33 -1.67
CA MET A 281 -26.21 0.06 -2.33
C MET A 281 -26.21 -1.14 -1.36
N GLY A 282 -26.00 -0.94 -0.06
CA GLY A 282 -25.92 -2.04 0.90
C GLY A 282 -24.63 -2.85 0.82
N VAL A 283 -23.53 -2.23 0.41
CA VAL A 283 -22.18 -2.82 0.38
C VAL A 283 -22.06 -4.08 -0.50
N PRO A 284 -22.36 -3.99 -1.81
CA PRO A 284 -22.18 -5.12 -2.72
C PRO A 284 -20.69 -5.47 -2.86
N ARG A 285 -20.38 -6.77 -2.94
CA ARG A 285 -19.01 -7.33 -2.88
C ARG A 285 -18.03 -6.66 -3.84
N TRP A 286 -18.47 -6.31 -5.05
CA TRP A 286 -17.61 -5.75 -6.11
C TRP A 286 -17.13 -4.32 -5.83
N THR A 287 -17.80 -3.54 -4.96
CA THR A 287 -17.37 -2.17 -4.66
C THR A 287 -16.18 -2.13 -3.70
N ILE A 288 -16.04 -3.16 -2.86
CA ILE A 288 -15.03 -3.21 -1.80
C ILE A 288 -13.60 -3.17 -2.36
N PRO A 289 -13.22 -3.99 -3.36
CA PRO A 289 -11.89 -3.89 -3.97
C PRO A 289 -11.62 -2.53 -4.62
N VAL A 290 -12.65 -1.91 -5.21
CA VAL A 290 -12.55 -0.56 -5.80
C VAL A 290 -12.27 0.48 -4.71
N HIS A 291 -13.02 0.43 -3.61
CA HIS A 291 -12.84 1.34 -2.48
C HIS A 291 -11.48 1.16 -1.79
N ILE A 292 -10.98 -0.08 -1.68
CA ILE A 292 -9.68 -0.38 -1.09
C ILE A 292 -8.53 0.06 -2.00
N GLY A 293 -8.59 -0.24 -3.31
CA GLY A 293 -7.56 0.20 -4.25
C GLY A 293 -7.45 1.72 -4.36
N MET A 294 -8.60 2.40 -4.35
CA MET A 294 -8.64 3.86 -4.34
C MET A 294 -8.16 4.42 -2.98
N SER A 295 -8.42 3.74 -1.85
CA SER A 295 -7.80 4.06 -0.55
C SER A 295 -6.27 4.02 -0.62
N SER A 296 -5.67 2.98 -1.22
CA SER A 296 -4.21 2.91 -1.41
C SER A 296 -3.68 4.08 -2.24
N THR A 297 -4.43 4.51 -3.24
CA THR A 297 -4.07 5.65 -4.09
C THR A 297 -4.11 6.97 -3.29
N VAL A 298 -5.14 7.18 -2.46
CA VAL A 298 -5.22 8.34 -1.56
C VAL A 298 -4.06 8.35 -0.55
N VAL A 299 -3.71 7.19 0.01
CA VAL A 299 -2.56 7.02 0.91
C VAL A 299 -1.25 7.39 0.21
N ALA A 300 -1.03 6.88 -1.01
CA ALA A 300 0.18 7.18 -1.79
C ALA A 300 0.31 8.68 -2.11
N PHE A 301 -0.76 9.34 -2.54
CA PHE A 301 -0.73 10.78 -2.83
C PHE A 301 -0.60 11.64 -1.56
N SER A 302 -1.13 11.19 -0.42
CA SER A 302 -0.88 11.83 0.88
C SER A 302 0.59 11.73 1.26
N ALA A 303 1.21 10.56 1.03
CA ALA A 303 2.63 10.34 1.24
C ALA A 303 3.50 11.20 0.31
N PHE A 304 3.10 11.36 -0.96
CA PHE A 304 3.77 12.26 -1.90
C PHE A 304 3.71 13.71 -1.45
N LEU A 305 2.55 14.19 -1.02
CA LEU A 305 2.38 15.54 -0.50
C LEU A 305 3.25 15.78 0.75
N PHE A 306 3.25 14.83 1.69
CA PHE A 306 4.14 14.85 2.84
C PHE A 306 5.62 14.89 2.42
N ALA A 307 6.01 14.07 1.44
CA ALA A 307 7.38 14.01 0.96
C ALA A 307 7.85 15.30 0.28
N HIS A 308 6.95 16.11 -0.30
CA HIS A 308 7.32 17.41 -0.88
C HIS A 308 7.85 18.41 0.14
N GLY A 309 7.46 18.34 1.41
CA GLY A 309 7.79 19.38 2.40
C GLY A 309 9.28 19.54 2.70
N LYS A 310 10.04 18.44 2.65
CA LYS A 310 11.51 18.44 2.72
C LYS A 310 12.09 17.56 1.61
N ARG A 311 13.08 18.06 0.88
CA ARG A 311 13.76 17.39 -0.24
C ARG A 311 15.25 17.73 -0.28
N ARG A 312 16.10 16.81 -0.68
CA ARG A 312 17.50 17.12 -1.06
C ARG A 312 17.54 17.53 -2.55
N LEU A 313 17.97 18.77 -2.82
CA LEU A 313 17.99 19.38 -4.17
C LEU A 313 19.44 19.68 -4.61
N PRO A 314 19.80 19.60 -5.91
CA PRO A 314 18.92 19.34 -7.05
C PRO A 314 18.41 17.89 -7.07
N THR A 315 17.14 17.70 -7.46
CA THR A 315 16.64 16.35 -7.80
C THR A 315 17.40 15.86 -9.02
N LEU A 316 17.68 14.55 -9.08
CA LEU A 316 18.42 13.94 -10.19
C LEU A 316 17.53 13.68 -11.43
N VAL A 317 16.43 14.42 -11.56
CA VAL A 317 15.37 14.24 -12.57
C VAL A 317 15.21 15.52 -13.36
#